data_AF-A0AAU7LVA7-F1
#
_entry.id   AF-A0AAU7LVA7-F1
#
_cell.length_a   1.000
_cell.length_b   1.000
_cell.length_c   1.000
_cell.angle_alpha   90.00
_cell.angle_beta   90.00
_cell.angle_gamma   90.00
#
_symmetry.space_group_name_H-M   'P 1'
#
loop_
_entity.id
_entity.type
_entity.pdbx_description
1 polymer ?
#
loop_
_entity_poly.entity_id
_entity_poly.type
_entity_poly.pdbx_seq_one_letter_code
_entity_poly.pdbx_strand_id
1 'polypeptide(L)'
;MSHDIWAWDISSHPLSTDTFGGAAQTFLALQEVNDGGSPRFAEFARALVARHPSADMLAPDDPDAEDSPWQGNPLKQAQDGQRALFGLSLPQGGDPLPLLRFVVEAANAAGLAVFDDQLGTAFLPDGRVLPEEHREAWATLKRQLDAEPEHLTKAQARKLLLSRLGDVLGKHGFELATRQGWHGAFVRPIEGGSQWISLYISGTGAALKGGLHFAVDFDAVKSIYKEVCGSDWSRGGSTHCRSPSRTSLWKLPTSSPSLPRPARSGRCRRWWKAVRCRFCSAAAPWASSTR
;
A
#
# COMPACT_ATOMS: atom_id res chain seq x y z
N MET A 1 -14.63 12.08 -12.33
CA MET A 1 -14.85 13.19 -11.39
C MET A 1 -13.81 13.06 -10.30
N SER A 2 -13.06 14.12 -9.99
CA SER A 2 -12.08 14.15 -8.88
C SER A 2 -12.82 14.15 -7.55
N HIS A 3 -12.32 13.42 -6.55
CA HIS A 3 -12.81 13.49 -5.17
C HIS A 3 -11.98 14.53 -4.43
N ASP A 4 -12.53 15.74 -4.33
CA ASP A 4 -11.85 16.90 -3.77
C ASP A 4 -12.30 17.12 -2.32
N ILE A 5 -11.32 17.35 -1.45
CA ILE A 5 -11.50 17.63 -0.03
C ILE A 5 -10.81 18.94 0.32
N TRP A 6 -11.41 19.69 1.24
CA TRP A 6 -10.97 21.03 1.58
C TRP A 6 -10.78 21.15 3.09
N ALA A 7 -9.61 21.59 3.52
CA ALA A 7 -9.32 21.83 4.93
C ALA A 7 -9.20 23.33 5.22
N TRP A 8 -9.62 23.75 6.41
CA TRP A 8 -9.43 25.13 6.86
C TRP A 8 -9.18 25.21 8.37
N ASP A 9 -8.56 26.31 8.79
CA ASP A 9 -8.25 26.55 10.20
C ASP A 9 -9.47 27.12 10.92
N ILE A 10 -10.13 26.28 11.71
CA ILE A 10 -11.34 26.67 12.45
C ILE A 10 -11.06 27.75 13.53
N SER A 11 -9.80 27.92 13.96
CA SER A 11 -9.45 28.94 14.94
C SER A 11 -9.35 30.34 14.33
N SER A 12 -8.98 30.42 13.05
CA SER A 12 -8.98 31.66 12.28
C SER A 12 -10.34 31.94 11.64
N HIS A 13 -11.03 30.88 11.20
CA HIS A 13 -12.30 30.93 10.49
C HIS A 13 -13.33 30.00 11.16
N PRO A 14 -13.92 30.44 12.28
CA PRO A 14 -14.91 29.65 12.99
C PRO A 14 -16.15 29.40 12.13
N LEU A 15 -16.89 28.34 12.48
CA LEU A 15 -18.17 28.06 11.85
C LEU A 15 -19.14 29.21 12.10
N SER A 16 -19.91 29.58 11.07
CA SER A 16 -21.00 30.56 11.22
C SER A 16 -22.10 30.07 12.17
N THR A 17 -22.37 28.75 12.16
CA THR A 17 -23.24 28.04 13.12
C THR A 17 -22.72 26.62 13.32
N ASP A 18 -23.04 25.99 14.46
CA ASP A 18 -22.72 24.58 14.77
C ASP A 18 -23.57 23.57 13.99
N THR A 19 -23.82 23.84 12.71
CA THR A 19 -24.64 23.02 11.82
C THR A 19 -23.90 22.74 10.52
N PHE A 20 -24.33 21.71 9.78
CA PHE A 20 -23.77 21.45 8.45
C PHE A 20 -23.93 22.66 7.51
N GLY A 21 -25.09 23.33 7.53
CA GLY A 21 -25.31 24.55 6.76
C GLY A 21 -24.32 25.66 7.12
N GLY A 22 -23.98 25.78 8.40
CA GLY A 22 -22.95 26.71 8.86
C GLY A 22 -21.56 26.38 8.33
N ALA A 23 -21.19 25.09 8.33
CA ALA A 23 -19.93 24.61 7.76
C ALA A 23 -19.85 24.83 6.24
N ALA A 24 -20.92 24.52 5.51
CA ALA A 24 -20.99 24.75 4.06
C ALA A 24 -20.90 26.24 3.71
N GLN A 25 -21.57 27.11 4.47
CA GLN A 25 -21.47 28.56 4.29
C GLN A 25 -20.06 29.09 4.57
N THR A 26 -19.42 28.62 5.65
CA THR A 26 -18.03 28.97 5.94
C THR A 26 -17.11 28.50 4.80
N PHE A 27 -17.23 27.26 4.35
CA PHE A 27 -16.46 26.73 3.22
C PHE A 27 -16.60 27.60 1.96
N LEU A 28 -17.84 27.91 1.54
CA LEU A 28 -18.11 28.75 0.37
C LEU A 28 -17.52 30.16 0.52
N ALA A 29 -17.63 30.76 1.71
CA ALA A 29 -17.06 32.08 1.96
C ALA A 29 -15.53 32.10 1.85
N LEU A 30 -14.86 31.00 2.22
CA LEU A 30 -13.40 30.91 2.22
C LEU A 30 -12.78 30.61 0.85
N GLN A 31 -13.57 30.19 -0.16
CA GLN A 31 -13.04 29.85 -1.49
C GLN A 31 -12.27 30.99 -2.15
N GLU A 32 -12.68 32.23 -1.88
CA GLU A 32 -12.10 33.46 -2.44
C GLU A 32 -11.19 34.21 -1.44
N VAL A 33 -11.01 33.69 -0.24
CA VAL A 33 -10.20 34.36 0.80
C VAL A 33 -8.73 34.00 0.66
N ASN A 34 -7.91 35.05 0.52
CA ASN A 34 -6.45 34.98 0.62
C ASN A 34 -6.02 35.77 1.85
N ASP A 35 -5.64 35.06 2.90
CA ASP A 35 -5.21 35.60 4.19
C ASP A 35 -3.77 35.17 4.56
N GLY A 36 -3.02 34.65 3.57
CA GLY A 36 -1.67 34.13 3.77
C GLY A 36 -1.60 32.68 4.23
N GLY A 37 -2.75 31.99 4.36
CA GLY A 37 -2.83 30.59 4.79
C GLY A 37 -2.63 30.40 6.29
N SER A 38 -2.72 29.14 6.75
CA SER A 38 -2.50 28.78 8.16
C SER A 38 -1.21 27.97 8.34
N PRO A 39 -0.40 28.23 9.39
CA PRO A 39 0.75 27.38 9.72
C PRO A 39 0.35 25.92 9.98
N ARG A 40 -0.91 25.67 10.36
CA ARG A 40 -1.46 24.31 10.53
C ARG A 40 -1.53 23.53 9.22
N PHE A 41 -1.60 24.20 8.07
CA PHE A 41 -1.52 23.52 6.77
C PHE A 41 -0.16 22.85 6.56
N ALA A 42 0.93 23.46 7.04
CA ALA A 42 2.25 22.84 6.95
C ALA A 42 2.39 21.64 7.89
N GLU A 43 1.79 21.68 9.08
CA GLU A 43 1.72 20.52 10.00
C GLU A 43 0.93 19.37 9.40
N PHE A 44 -0.27 19.67 8.90
CA PHE A 44 -1.13 18.74 8.19
C PHE A 44 -0.42 18.11 6.98
N ALA A 45 0.14 18.92 6.08
CA ALA A 45 0.83 18.44 4.90
C ALA A 45 2.06 17.58 5.24
N ARG A 46 2.82 17.92 6.30
CA ARG A 46 3.92 17.07 6.80
C ARG A 46 3.42 15.69 7.22
N ALA A 47 2.29 15.62 7.92
CA ALA A 47 1.70 14.34 8.31
C ALA A 47 1.31 13.50 7.08
N LEU A 48 0.73 14.14 6.05
CA LEU A 48 0.38 13.47 4.79
C LEU A 48 1.61 12.86 4.11
N VAL A 49 2.65 13.66 3.88
CA VAL A 49 3.84 13.21 3.14
C VAL A 49 4.73 12.27 3.96
N ALA A 50 4.64 12.29 5.29
CA ALA A 50 5.35 11.33 6.14
C ALA A 50 4.81 9.90 5.97
N ARG A 51 3.50 9.73 5.75
CA ARG A 51 2.90 8.42 5.53
C ARG A 51 2.90 8.02 4.05
N HIS A 52 2.64 8.98 3.17
CA HIS A 52 2.59 8.78 1.74
C HIS A 52 3.45 9.86 1.07
N PRO A 53 4.75 9.62 0.80
CA PRO A 53 5.60 10.62 0.17
C PRO A 53 5.04 11.11 -1.16
N SER A 54 5.20 12.40 -1.44
CA SER A 54 4.91 12.96 -2.77
C SER A 54 5.96 12.48 -3.78
N ALA A 55 5.55 12.31 -5.05
CA ALA A 55 6.41 11.80 -6.11
C ALA A 55 7.72 12.60 -6.28
N ASP A 56 7.66 13.93 -6.14
CA ASP A 56 8.81 14.84 -6.25
C ASP A 56 9.73 14.86 -5.03
N MET A 57 9.34 14.19 -3.93
CA MET A 57 10.19 13.97 -2.75
C MET A 57 11.00 12.67 -2.86
N LEU A 58 10.75 11.87 -3.88
CA LEU A 58 11.43 10.62 -4.15
C LEU A 58 12.48 10.80 -5.24
N ALA A 59 13.41 9.86 -5.36
CA ALA A 59 14.41 9.91 -6.43
C ALA A 59 13.69 9.84 -7.81
N PRO A 60 14.24 10.45 -8.88
CA PRO A 60 13.60 10.43 -10.20
C PRO A 60 13.33 9.03 -10.77
N ASP A 61 14.08 8.03 -10.30
CA ASP A 61 13.96 6.62 -10.64
C ASP A 61 13.36 5.77 -9.51
N ASP A 62 12.82 6.40 -8.46
CA ASP A 62 12.15 5.71 -7.37
C ASP A 62 10.85 5.09 -7.88
N PRO A 63 10.71 3.76 -7.83
CA PRO A 63 9.48 3.09 -8.23
C PRO A 63 8.22 3.56 -7.50
N ASP A 64 8.37 4.07 -6.28
CA ASP A 64 7.23 4.46 -5.45
C ASP A 64 6.73 5.86 -5.82
N ALA A 65 7.42 6.59 -6.73
CA ALA A 65 7.00 7.90 -7.22
C ALA A 65 5.66 7.83 -7.99
N GLU A 66 5.45 6.78 -8.79
CA GLU A 66 4.18 6.55 -9.50
C GLU A 66 3.02 6.17 -8.54
N ASP A 67 3.35 5.81 -7.30
CA ASP A 67 2.41 5.33 -6.29
C ASP A 67 2.00 6.41 -5.29
N SER A 68 2.53 7.63 -5.44
CA SER A 68 2.07 8.78 -4.67
C SER A 68 0.57 8.98 -4.91
N PRO A 69 -0.27 8.95 -3.85
CA PRO A 69 -1.70 9.20 -4.00
C PRO A 69 -2.01 10.67 -4.25
N TRP A 70 -1.03 11.56 -4.11
CA TRP A 70 -1.21 13.00 -4.18
C TRP A 70 -1.09 13.53 -5.61
N GLN A 71 -2.02 14.40 -5.99
CA GLN A 71 -1.89 15.23 -7.18
C GLN A 71 -1.00 16.44 -6.85
N GLY A 72 0.31 16.29 -7.06
CA GLY A 72 1.32 17.28 -6.68
C GLY A 72 1.84 17.04 -5.26
N ASN A 73 2.54 18.04 -4.72
CA ASN A 73 3.19 17.96 -3.41
C ASN A 73 2.40 18.74 -2.35
N PRO A 74 1.71 18.07 -1.40
CA PRO A 74 0.94 18.74 -0.35
C PRO A 74 1.79 19.71 0.47
N LEU A 75 3.07 19.39 0.71
CA LEU A 75 3.96 20.24 1.51
C LEU A 75 4.33 21.53 0.78
N LYS A 76 4.65 21.47 -0.52
CA LYS A 76 4.87 22.68 -1.33
C LYS A 76 3.58 23.50 -1.46
N GLN A 77 2.45 22.84 -1.71
CA GLN A 77 1.14 23.50 -1.74
C GLN A 77 0.85 24.26 -0.44
N ALA A 78 1.24 23.71 0.71
CA ALA A 78 1.02 24.37 2.01
C ALA A 78 1.98 25.54 2.25
N GLN A 79 3.18 25.50 1.68
CA GLN A 79 4.20 26.55 1.81
C GLN A 79 3.95 27.72 0.86
N ASP A 80 3.53 27.41 -0.37
CA ASP A 80 3.28 28.39 -1.42
C ASP A 80 1.84 28.92 -1.37
N GLY A 81 0.94 28.18 -0.71
CA GLY A 81 -0.48 28.49 -0.61
C GLY A 81 -0.75 29.69 0.30
N GLN A 82 -1.48 30.66 -0.24
CA GLN A 82 -1.92 31.84 0.53
C GLN A 82 -3.42 31.84 0.83
N ARG A 83 -4.15 30.80 0.40
CA ARG A 83 -5.60 30.72 0.57
C ARG A 83 -5.97 30.28 1.98
N ALA A 84 -7.13 30.73 2.45
CA ALA A 84 -7.73 30.27 3.70
C ALA A 84 -8.20 28.80 3.64
N LEU A 85 -8.28 28.22 2.44
CA LEU A 85 -8.56 26.80 2.21
C LEU A 85 -7.32 26.07 1.68
N PHE A 86 -7.12 24.86 2.18
CA PHE A 86 -6.17 23.90 1.67
C PHE A 86 -6.91 22.76 0.95
N GLY A 87 -6.84 22.74 -0.38
CA GLY A 87 -7.52 21.73 -1.22
C GLY A 87 -6.62 20.54 -1.51
N LEU A 88 -7.20 19.34 -1.48
CA LEU A 88 -6.56 18.09 -1.91
C LEU A 88 -7.50 17.32 -2.82
N SER A 89 -6.96 16.76 -3.89
CA SER A 89 -7.66 15.82 -4.75
C SER A 89 -7.21 14.39 -4.44
N LEU A 90 -8.14 13.53 -4.03
CA LEU A 90 -7.88 12.11 -3.86
C LEU A 90 -7.74 11.42 -5.23
N PRO A 91 -6.93 10.35 -5.32
CA PRO A 91 -6.64 9.69 -6.59
C PRO A 91 -7.89 9.05 -7.19
N GLN A 92 -7.97 9.08 -8.52
CA GLN A 92 -9.05 8.44 -9.26
C GLN A 92 -8.70 6.97 -9.51
N GLY A 93 -9.45 6.06 -8.89
CA GLY A 93 -9.30 4.61 -9.05
C GLY A 93 -8.89 3.93 -7.75
N GLY A 94 -9.69 2.92 -7.35
CA GLY A 94 -9.56 2.27 -6.06
C GLY A 94 -10.61 2.77 -5.05
N ASP A 95 -10.50 2.30 -3.82
CA ASP A 95 -11.33 2.75 -2.70
C ASP A 95 -10.69 4.00 -2.06
N PRO A 96 -11.33 5.19 -2.12
CA PRO A 96 -10.80 6.41 -1.52
C PRO A 96 -10.95 6.45 0.01
N LEU A 97 -11.79 5.60 0.60
CA LEU A 97 -12.18 5.70 2.00
C LEU A 97 -11.01 5.53 3.00
N PRO A 98 -10.03 4.62 2.82
CA PRO A 98 -8.87 4.54 3.70
C PRO A 98 -8.03 5.82 3.67
N LEU A 99 -7.85 6.40 2.49
CA LEU A 99 -7.07 7.63 2.33
C LEU A 99 -7.83 8.84 2.88
N LEU A 100 -9.14 8.94 2.60
CA LEU A 100 -10.02 9.96 3.17
C LEU A 100 -9.97 9.94 4.70
N ARG A 101 -10.10 8.77 5.33
CA ARG A 101 -9.97 8.61 6.78
C ARG A 101 -8.62 9.15 7.27
N PHE A 102 -7.52 8.73 6.64
CA PHE A 102 -6.20 9.21 7.03
C PHE A 102 -6.09 10.73 6.92
N VAL A 103 -6.60 11.31 5.84
CA VAL A 103 -6.58 12.77 5.66
C VAL A 103 -7.39 13.49 6.73
N VAL A 104 -8.62 13.03 7.00
CA VAL A 104 -9.49 13.62 8.04
C VAL A 104 -8.82 13.55 9.42
N GLU A 105 -8.25 12.40 9.77
CA GLU A 105 -7.55 12.25 11.07
C GLU A 105 -6.32 13.15 11.17
N ALA A 106 -5.52 13.25 10.09
CA ALA A 106 -4.36 14.14 10.06
C ALA A 106 -4.74 15.63 10.14
N ALA A 107 -5.80 16.04 9.45
CA ALA A 107 -6.30 17.42 9.47
C ALA A 107 -6.85 17.78 10.86
N ASN A 108 -7.70 16.93 11.43
CA ASN A 108 -8.28 17.14 12.76
C ASN A 108 -7.19 17.19 13.84
N ALA A 109 -6.15 16.35 13.74
CA ALA A 109 -4.99 16.38 14.65
C ALA A 109 -4.20 17.71 14.56
N ALA A 110 -4.17 18.34 13.39
CA ALA A 110 -3.61 19.68 13.19
C ALA A 110 -4.59 20.80 13.57
N GLY A 111 -5.79 20.48 14.08
CA GLY A 111 -6.80 21.47 14.45
C GLY A 111 -7.52 22.11 13.26
N LEU A 112 -7.56 21.42 12.11
CA LEU A 112 -8.24 21.86 10.90
C LEU A 112 -9.60 21.15 10.76
N ALA A 113 -10.62 21.87 10.30
CA ALA A 113 -11.85 21.24 9.84
C ALA A 113 -11.69 20.79 8.38
N VAL A 114 -12.40 19.73 7.99
CA VAL A 114 -12.40 19.17 6.63
C VAL A 114 -13.80 19.18 6.07
N PHE A 115 -13.97 19.68 4.85
CA PHE A 115 -15.21 19.62 4.07
C PHE A 115 -15.00 18.69 2.87
N ASP A 116 -15.83 17.66 2.78
CA ASP A 116 -15.91 16.76 1.64
C ASP A 116 -17.18 17.12 0.85
N ASP A 117 -16.98 17.76 -0.31
CA ASP A 117 -18.06 18.20 -1.20
C ASP A 117 -18.87 17.01 -1.73
N GLN A 118 -18.19 15.93 -2.12
CA GLN A 118 -18.85 14.77 -2.70
C GLN A 118 -19.71 14.02 -1.70
N LEU A 119 -19.27 13.93 -0.45
CA LEU A 119 -20.04 13.32 0.63
C LEU A 119 -21.01 14.29 1.31
N GLY A 120 -20.96 15.58 0.99
CA GLY A 120 -21.70 16.62 1.72
C GLY A 120 -21.47 16.52 3.23
N THR A 121 -20.20 16.36 3.65
CA THR A 121 -19.85 16.10 5.05
C THR A 121 -18.75 17.04 5.52
N ALA A 122 -18.91 17.60 6.72
CA ALA A 122 -17.85 18.31 7.42
C ALA A 122 -17.37 17.50 8.64
N PHE A 123 -16.05 17.36 8.76
CA PHE A 123 -15.38 16.73 9.89
C PHE A 123 -14.69 17.81 10.71
N LEU A 124 -15.01 17.90 12.00
CA LEU A 124 -14.48 18.93 12.88
C LEU A 124 -13.36 18.40 13.78
N PRO A 125 -12.41 19.24 14.23
CA PRO A 125 -11.30 18.84 15.10
C PRO A 125 -11.72 18.20 16.43
N ASP A 126 -12.88 18.56 16.94
CA ASP A 126 -13.46 18.01 18.18
C ASP A 126 -14.08 16.61 17.99
N GLY A 127 -14.00 16.05 16.76
CA GLY A 127 -14.51 14.74 16.40
C GLY A 127 -15.98 14.74 15.98
N ARG A 128 -16.67 15.89 15.97
CA ARG A 128 -18.01 16.01 15.40
C ARG A 128 -17.97 15.78 13.88
N VAL A 129 -19.06 15.22 13.38
CA VAL A 129 -19.34 15.01 11.96
C VAL A 129 -20.66 15.68 11.67
N LEU A 130 -20.69 16.51 10.63
CA LEU A 130 -21.88 17.25 10.19
C LEU A 130 -22.21 16.86 8.74
N PRO A 131 -23.48 16.60 8.39
CA PRO A 131 -24.63 16.56 9.29
C PRO A 131 -24.53 15.39 10.29
N GLU A 132 -25.21 15.52 11.43
CA GLU A 132 -25.13 14.57 12.55
C GLU A 132 -25.51 13.14 12.13
N GLU A 133 -26.42 13.01 11.16
CA GLU A 133 -26.84 11.74 10.56
C GLU A 133 -25.68 10.94 9.94
N HIS A 134 -24.59 11.58 9.52
CA HIS A 134 -23.41 10.90 8.99
C HIS A 134 -22.47 10.35 10.08
N ARG A 135 -22.67 10.74 11.35
CA ARG A 135 -21.77 10.37 12.45
C ARG A 135 -21.67 8.86 12.64
N GLU A 136 -22.79 8.15 12.65
CA GLU A 136 -22.81 6.69 12.86
C GLU A 136 -22.19 5.94 11.67
N ALA A 137 -22.48 6.39 10.44
CA ALA A 137 -21.90 5.84 9.22
C ALA A 137 -20.37 6.00 9.24
N TRP A 138 -19.87 7.19 9.57
CA TRP A 138 -18.43 7.45 9.71
C TRP A 138 -17.78 6.59 10.80
N ALA A 139 -18.42 6.49 11.98
CA ALA A 139 -17.91 5.65 13.06
C ALA A 139 -17.86 4.16 12.67
N THR A 140 -18.82 3.69 11.89
CA THR A 140 -18.85 2.31 11.39
C THR A 140 -17.77 2.07 10.34
N LEU A 141 -17.57 2.99 9.41
CA LEU A 141 -16.48 2.93 8.43
C LEU A 141 -15.12 2.84 9.12
N LYS A 142 -14.84 3.69 10.12
CA LYS A 142 -13.59 3.62 10.88
C LYS A 142 -13.37 2.25 11.51
N ARG A 143 -14.39 1.69 12.17
CA ARG A 143 -14.33 0.34 12.77
C ARG A 143 -14.07 -0.75 11.73
N GLN A 144 -14.66 -0.65 10.55
CA GLN A 144 -14.41 -1.60 9.47
C GLN A 144 -12.95 -1.53 9.00
N LEU A 145 -12.45 -0.32 8.75
CA LEU A 145 -11.06 -0.09 8.36
C LEU A 145 -10.06 -0.52 9.43
N ASP A 146 -10.39 -0.37 10.72
CA ASP A 146 -9.57 -0.86 11.84
C ASP A 146 -9.57 -2.39 11.97
N ALA A 147 -10.65 -3.04 11.54
CA ALA A 147 -10.77 -4.50 11.57
C ALA A 147 -10.05 -5.18 10.40
N GLU A 148 -9.71 -4.43 9.35
CA GLU A 148 -8.91 -4.93 8.24
C GLU A 148 -7.46 -5.15 8.69
N PRO A 149 -6.88 -6.35 8.44
CA PRO A 149 -5.49 -6.59 8.77
C PRO A 149 -4.60 -5.62 8.00
N GLU A 150 -3.64 -5.02 8.70
CA GLU A 150 -2.70 -4.06 8.12
C GLU A 150 -2.06 -4.64 6.86
N HIS A 151 -2.40 -4.06 5.72
CA HIS A 151 -1.91 -4.50 4.43
C HIS A 151 -0.48 -4.03 4.22
N LEU A 152 0.35 -4.87 3.61
CA LEU A 152 1.68 -4.46 3.19
C LEU A 152 1.57 -3.28 2.23
N THR A 153 2.39 -2.25 2.44
CA THR A 153 2.61 -1.24 1.41
C THR A 153 3.32 -1.88 0.22
N LYS A 154 3.25 -1.25 -0.97
CA LYS A 154 4.04 -1.73 -2.13
C LYS A 154 5.52 -1.80 -1.82
N ALA A 155 6.08 -0.81 -1.13
CA ALA A 155 7.47 -0.81 -0.68
C ALA A 155 7.79 -2.00 0.24
N GLN A 156 6.92 -2.26 1.24
CA GLN A 156 7.07 -3.40 2.14
C GLN A 156 6.95 -4.73 1.40
N ALA A 157 5.98 -4.87 0.50
CA ALA A 157 5.79 -6.05 -0.33
C ALA A 157 6.97 -6.24 -1.29
N ARG A 158 7.49 -5.17 -1.90
CA ARG A 158 8.68 -5.22 -2.74
C ARG A 158 9.88 -5.70 -1.96
N LYS A 159 10.15 -5.10 -0.80
CA LYS A 159 11.25 -5.51 0.08
C LYS A 159 11.14 -6.98 0.48
N LEU A 160 9.94 -7.42 0.86
CA LEU A 160 9.67 -8.81 1.24
C LEU A 160 9.88 -9.78 0.06
N LEU A 161 9.37 -9.43 -1.13
CA LEU A 161 9.49 -10.25 -2.32
C LEU A 161 10.93 -10.31 -2.83
N LEU A 162 11.63 -9.17 -2.92
CA LEU A 162 13.04 -9.13 -3.32
C LEU A 162 13.91 -9.97 -2.38
N SER A 163 13.69 -9.89 -1.06
CA SER A 163 14.42 -10.71 -0.09
C SER A 163 14.19 -12.21 -0.31
N ARG A 164 12.94 -12.64 -0.54
CA ARG A 164 12.63 -14.07 -0.76
C ARG A 164 13.08 -14.57 -2.12
N LEU A 165 12.94 -13.75 -3.15
CA LEU A 165 13.32 -14.09 -4.52
C LEU A 165 14.83 -14.13 -4.70
N GLY A 166 15.57 -13.25 -4.01
CA GLY A 166 17.04 -13.22 -4.08
C GLY A 166 17.67 -14.58 -3.79
N ASP A 167 17.26 -15.23 -2.70
CA ASP A 167 17.80 -16.54 -2.31
C ASP A 167 17.47 -17.64 -3.32
N VAL A 168 16.27 -17.62 -3.90
CA VAL A 168 15.84 -18.63 -4.88
C VAL A 168 16.53 -18.40 -6.21
N LEU A 169 16.52 -17.17 -6.71
CA LEU A 169 17.06 -16.80 -8.01
C LEU A 169 18.60 -16.87 -8.02
N GLY A 170 19.26 -16.55 -6.91
CA GLY A 170 20.72 -16.68 -6.76
C GLY A 170 21.23 -18.09 -7.01
N LYS A 171 20.49 -19.14 -6.59
CA LYS A 171 20.82 -20.55 -6.88
C LYS A 171 20.87 -20.86 -8.37
N HIS A 172 20.16 -20.07 -9.19
CA HIS A 172 20.13 -20.21 -10.63
C HIS A 172 21.06 -19.24 -11.34
N GLY A 173 21.94 -18.53 -10.62
CA GLY A 173 22.92 -17.59 -11.17
C GLY A 173 22.35 -16.21 -11.49
N PHE A 174 21.14 -15.89 -11.01
CA PHE A 174 20.58 -14.56 -11.16
C PHE A 174 21.06 -13.64 -10.04
N GLU A 175 21.46 -12.43 -10.41
CA GLU A 175 21.87 -11.37 -9.50
C GLU A 175 20.89 -10.20 -9.56
N LEU A 176 20.69 -9.50 -8.45
CA LEU A 176 19.84 -8.32 -8.43
C LEU A 176 20.54 -7.19 -9.22
N ALA A 177 19.98 -6.82 -10.35
CA ALA A 177 20.46 -5.69 -11.14
C ALA A 177 19.70 -4.41 -10.75
N THR A 178 20.44 -3.41 -10.30
CA THR A 178 19.98 -2.03 -10.24
C THR A 178 20.17 -1.41 -11.61
N ARG A 179 19.11 -1.40 -12.44
CA ARG A 179 19.12 -0.71 -13.74
C ARG A 179 18.14 0.46 -13.69
N GLN A 180 18.57 1.63 -14.16
CA GLN A 180 17.73 2.82 -14.26
C GLN A 180 16.43 2.52 -15.01
N GLY A 181 15.30 2.83 -14.36
CA GLY A 181 13.95 2.75 -14.94
C GLY A 181 13.29 1.36 -14.98
N TRP A 182 13.94 0.29 -14.52
CA TRP A 182 13.35 -1.06 -14.50
C TRP A 182 13.56 -1.72 -13.13
N HIS A 183 12.48 -1.78 -12.36
CA HIS A 183 12.54 -2.14 -10.94
C HIS A 183 12.73 -3.63 -10.71
N GLY A 184 13.63 -3.97 -9.77
CA GLY A 184 13.76 -5.33 -9.24
C GLY A 184 14.03 -6.39 -10.31
N ALA A 185 14.84 -6.04 -11.30
CA ALA A 185 15.24 -6.97 -12.34
C ALA A 185 16.37 -7.85 -11.82
N PHE A 186 16.14 -9.16 -11.79
CA PHE A 186 17.20 -10.14 -11.60
C PHE A 186 17.78 -10.47 -12.97
N VAL A 187 19.10 -10.45 -13.11
CA VAL A 187 19.80 -10.72 -14.35
C VAL A 187 20.72 -11.92 -14.22
N ARG A 188 20.79 -12.71 -15.28
CA ARG A 188 21.82 -13.74 -15.42
C ARG A 188 22.43 -13.69 -16.81
N PRO A 189 23.77 -13.69 -16.95
CA PRO A 189 24.42 -13.85 -18.24
C PRO A 189 24.18 -15.26 -18.80
N ILE A 190 23.94 -15.37 -20.10
CA ILE A 190 23.85 -16.64 -20.83
C ILE A 190 24.68 -16.54 -22.11
N GLU A 191 24.97 -17.68 -22.74
CA GLU A 191 25.59 -17.66 -24.07
C GLU A 191 24.72 -16.87 -25.06
N GLY A 192 25.31 -15.86 -25.69
CA GLY A 192 24.61 -15.00 -26.64
C GLY A 192 23.69 -13.93 -26.03
N GLY A 193 23.67 -13.70 -24.71
CA GLY A 193 22.89 -12.60 -24.14
C GLY A 193 22.71 -12.60 -22.61
N SER A 194 21.55 -12.13 -22.16
CA SER A 194 21.19 -12.10 -20.73
C SER A 194 19.70 -12.38 -20.55
N GLN A 195 19.36 -13.12 -19.49
CA GLN A 195 17.97 -13.34 -19.08
C GLN A 195 17.60 -12.36 -17.97
N TRP A 196 16.34 -11.92 -17.97
CA TRP A 196 15.84 -10.95 -17.00
C TRP A 196 14.54 -11.43 -16.35
N ILE A 197 14.43 -11.27 -15.04
CA ILE A 197 13.20 -11.50 -14.29
C ILE A 197 12.85 -10.21 -13.58
N SER A 198 11.75 -9.58 -13.95
CA SER A 198 11.28 -8.34 -13.34
C SER A 198 10.13 -8.60 -12.38
N LEU A 199 10.13 -7.89 -11.26
CA LEU A 199 9.05 -7.91 -10.28
C LEU A 199 8.06 -6.78 -10.58
N TYR A 200 6.80 -7.13 -10.82
CA TYR A 200 5.70 -6.18 -10.96
C TYR A 200 4.88 -6.18 -9.66
N ILE A 201 4.60 -5.01 -9.10
CA ILE A 201 3.68 -4.87 -7.96
C ILE A 201 2.69 -3.75 -8.30
N SER A 202 1.40 -4.05 -8.16
CA SER A 202 0.31 -3.14 -8.48
C SER A 202 -0.76 -3.18 -7.39
N GLY A 203 -1.63 -2.17 -7.38
CA GLY A 203 -2.68 -2.02 -6.37
C GLY A 203 -2.14 -1.61 -5.00
N THR A 204 -3.05 -1.43 -4.04
CA THR A 204 -2.74 -1.04 -2.65
C THR A 204 -3.66 -1.83 -1.72
N GLY A 205 -3.32 -1.89 -0.43
CA GLY A 205 -4.19 -2.53 0.55
C GLY A 205 -4.50 -4.00 0.23
N ALA A 206 -5.77 -4.37 0.33
CA ALA A 206 -6.28 -5.69 -0.05
C ALA A 206 -6.17 -5.99 -1.56
N ALA A 207 -6.07 -4.96 -2.39
CA ALA A 207 -5.94 -5.07 -3.85
C ALA A 207 -4.49 -5.23 -4.32
N LEU A 208 -3.53 -5.25 -3.39
CA LEU A 208 -2.12 -5.41 -3.69
C LEU A 208 -1.86 -6.76 -4.40
N LYS A 209 -1.29 -6.67 -5.61
CA LYS A 209 -0.96 -7.81 -6.47
C LYS A 209 0.51 -7.76 -6.83
N GLY A 210 1.14 -8.92 -6.84
CA GLY A 210 2.50 -9.10 -7.34
C GLY A 210 2.48 -9.87 -8.66
N GLY A 211 3.56 -9.80 -9.43
CA GLY A 211 3.75 -10.52 -10.66
C GLY A 211 5.24 -10.71 -10.94
N LEU A 212 5.62 -11.84 -11.52
CA LEU A 212 6.95 -11.99 -12.11
C LEU A 212 6.81 -11.96 -13.63
N HIS A 213 7.64 -11.14 -14.26
CA HIS A 213 7.75 -11.05 -15.70
C HIS A 213 9.11 -11.60 -16.13
N PHE A 214 9.11 -12.57 -17.04
CA PHE A 214 10.31 -13.22 -17.53
C PHE A 214 10.58 -12.75 -18.95
N ALA A 215 11.69 -12.05 -19.15
CA ALA A 215 12.18 -11.73 -20.48
C ALA A 215 13.07 -12.89 -20.95
N VAL A 216 12.56 -13.65 -21.92
CA VAL A 216 13.18 -14.80 -22.60
C VAL A 216 13.02 -16.15 -21.87
N ASP A 217 12.25 -17.06 -22.47
CA ASP A 217 12.09 -18.47 -22.04
C ASP A 217 13.35 -19.29 -22.41
N PHE A 218 14.26 -19.53 -21.46
CA PHE A 218 15.28 -20.59 -21.56
C PHE A 218 15.44 -21.33 -20.23
N ASP A 219 15.55 -22.66 -20.33
CA ASP A 219 15.89 -23.74 -19.40
C ASP A 219 15.60 -23.56 -17.89
N ALA A 220 16.18 -22.56 -17.22
CA ALA A 220 16.01 -22.34 -15.79
C ALA A 220 14.66 -21.70 -15.42
N VAL A 221 14.01 -20.98 -16.34
CA VAL A 221 12.73 -20.27 -16.07
C VAL A 221 11.63 -21.25 -15.65
N LYS A 222 11.58 -22.44 -16.27
CA LYS A 222 10.57 -23.46 -15.94
C LYS A 222 10.76 -24.05 -14.54
N SER A 223 12.00 -24.29 -14.11
CA SER A 223 12.27 -24.79 -12.76
C SER A 223 12.01 -23.73 -11.71
N ILE A 224 12.43 -22.49 -11.96
CA ILE A 224 12.18 -21.33 -11.08
C ILE A 224 10.67 -21.11 -10.90
N TYR A 225 9.90 -21.13 -11.99
CA TYR A 225 8.45 -20.97 -11.92
C TYR A 225 7.81 -22.06 -11.04
N LYS A 226 8.24 -23.32 -11.21
CA LYS A 226 7.73 -24.44 -10.42
C LYS A 226 8.10 -24.33 -8.93
N GLU A 227 9.31 -23.85 -8.61
CA GLU A 227 9.79 -23.68 -7.24
C GLU A 227 9.13 -22.48 -6.54
N VAL A 228 9.00 -21.35 -7.24
CA VAL A 228 8.44 -20.10 -6.69
C VAL A 228 6.92 -20.15 -6.60
N CYS A 229 6.24 -20.71 -7.62
CA CYS A 229 4.79 -20.67 -7.73
C CYS A 229 4.12 -21.99 -7.32
N GLY A 230 4.78 -23.15 -7.37
CA GLY A 230 4.15 -24.47 -7.11
C GLY A 230 3.39 -25.07 -8.31
N SER A 231 2.83 -26.29 -8.13
CA SER A 231 2.18 -27.08 -9.21
C SER A 231 0.73 -26.72 -9.53
N ASP A 232 0.05 -25.99 -8.64
CA ASP A 232 -1.41 -25.88 -8.62
C ASP A 232 -1.95 -24.61 -9.31
N TRP A 233 -1.13 -23.93 -10.10
CA TRP A 233 -1.44 -22.61 -10.65
C TRP A 233 -1.83 -22.68 -12.13
N SER A 234 -3.01 -22.15 -12.46
CA SER A 234 -3.56 -22.15 -13.82
C SER A 234 -2.81 -21.18 -14.74
N ARG A 235 -2.38 -21.69 -15.90
CA ARG A 235 -1.75 -20.95 -17.00
C ARG A 235 -2.69 -19.87 -17.56
N GLY A 236 -2.52 -18.62 -17.17
CA GLY A 236 -3.09 -17.47 -17.89
C GLY A 236 -2.17 -17.09 -19.04
N GLY A 237 -2.32 -17.72 -20.20
CA GLY A 237 -1.54 -17.40 -21.39
C GLY A 237 -2.36 -16.66 -22.44
N SER A 238 -1.98 -15.43 -22.77
CA SER A 238 -2.25 -14.87 -24.09
C SER A 238 -1.14 -15.35 -25.02
N THR A 239 -1.50 -16.18 -26.00
CA THR A 239 -0.62 -16.60 -27.08
C THR A 239 -0.91 -15.71 -28.29
N HIS A 240 -0.06 -14.73 -28.55
CA HIS A 240 0.09 -14.16 -29.90
C HIS A 240 1.57 -14.19 -30.28
N CYS A 241 1.87 -15.00 -31.30
CA CYS A 241 3.21 -15.24 -31.80
C CYS A 241 3.77 -14.01 -32.53
N ARG A 242 4.67 -13.28 -31.87
CA ARG A 242 5.98 -12.80 -32.36
C ARG A 242 6.68 -12.13 -31.17
N SER A 243 7.66 -12.84 -30.60
CA SER A 243 8.36 -12.57 -29.31
C SER A 243 7.53 -12.84 -28.04
N PRO A 244 7.87 -13.81 -27.18
CA PRO A 244 7.06 -14.13 -26.00
C PRO A 244 7.59 -13.36 -24.79
N SER A 245 7.00 -12.21 -24.49
CA SER A 245 6.91 -11.75 -23.10
C SER A 245 5.76 -12.51 -22.43
N ARG A 246 6.01 -13.08 -21.24
CA ARG A 246 4.98 -13.76 -20.44
C ARG A 246 4.82 -13.05 -19.11
N THR A 247 3.61 -12.61 -18.82
CA THR A 247 3.24 -11.97 -17.55
C THR A 247 2.34 -12.91 -16.74
N SER A 248 2.70 -13.18 -15.49
CA SER A 248 1.84 -13.90 -14.54
C SER A 248 1.50 -12.98 -13.38
N LEU A 249 0.21 -12.86 -13.02
CA LEU A 249 -0.30 -12.01 -11.93
C LEU A 249 -0.76 -12.89 -10.75
N TRP A 250 -0.48 -12.45 -9.52
CA TRP A 250 -0.83 -13.15 -8.28
C TRP A 250 -1.42 -12.22 -7.22
N LYS A 251 -2.20 -12.80 -6.29
CA LYS A 251 -2.54 -12.16 -5.00
C LYS A 251 -1.41 -12.41 -3.99
N LEU A 252 -0.97 -11.37 -3.29
CA LEU A 252 0.05 -11.48 -2.26
C LEU A 252 -0.52 -12.05 -0.95
N PRO A 253 0.29 -12.76 -0.14
CA PRO A 253 -0.14 -13.17 1.19
C PRO A 253 -0.44 -11.93 2.04
N THR A 254 -1.62 -11.90 2.64
CA THR A 254 -2.17 -10.73 3.38
C THR A 254 -1.65 -10.59 4.81
N SER A 255 -0.74 -11.46 5.26
CA SER A 255 -0.23 -11.46 6.63
C SER A 255 1.25 -11.84 6.68
N SER A 256 2.04 -11.08 7.45
CA SER A 256 3.38 -11.48 7.88
C SER A 256 3.34 -12.82 8.62
N PRO A 257 4.27 -13.76 8.38
CA PRO A 257 4.38 -14.95 9.21
C PRO A 257 4.79 -14.52 10.62
N SER A 258 3.89 -14.74 11.58
CA SER A 258 4.15 -14.52 12.99
C SER A 258 5.29 -15.44 13.45
N LEU A 259 6.27 -14.87 14.15
CA LEU A 259 7.31 -15.63 14.85
C LEU A 259 6.65 -16.62 15.84
N PRO A 260 7.21 -17.83 16.03
CA PRO A 260 6.64 -18.82 16.93
C PRO A 260 6.66 -18.30 18.37
N ARG A 261 5.48 -18.11 18.97
CA ARG A 261 5.33 -17.89 20.42
C ARG A 261 5.51 -19.21 21.17
N PRO A 262 6.10 -19.18 22.38
CA PRO A 262 6.33 -20.38 23.18
C PRO A 262 5.01 -20.98 23.69
N ALA A 263 4.97 -22.31 23.71
CA ALA A 263 3.79 -23.11 24.02
C ALA A 263 3.29 -22.90 25.47
N ARG A 264 1.98 -22.69 25.61
CA ARG A 264 1.23 -22.97 26.85
C ARG A 264 0.19 -24.06 26.59
N SER A 265 0.18 -25.02 27.51
CA SER A 265 -0.56 -26.27 27.56
C SER A 265 -2.08 -26.13 27.73
N GLY A 266 -2.88 -27.00 27.09
CA GLY A 266 -4.26 -27.26 27.53
C GLY A 266 -5.27 -27.86 26.53
N ARG A 267 -5.26 -29.19 26.36
CA ARG A 267 -6.35 -30.17 26.05
C ARG A 267 -7.42 -29.90 24.94
N CYS A 268 -7.25 -30.64 23.83
CA CYS A 268 -8.16 -31.64 23.17
C CYS A 268 -9.67 -31.38 22.93
N ARG A 269 -10.11 -31.35 21.65
CA ARG A 269 -10.68 -32.46 20.82
C ARG A 269 -11.07 -31.96 19.39
N ARG A 270 -10.48 -32.55 18.32
CA ARG A 270 -11.06 -33.39 17.22
C ARG A 270 -11.99 -32.65 16.21
N TRP A 271 -11.93 -32.71 14.86
CA TRP A 271 -11.25 -33.43 13.76
C TRP A 271 -11.22 -32.48 12.52
N TRP A 272 -10.25 -32.50 11.59
CA TRP A 272 -10.32 -33.21 10.31
C TRP A 272 -8.94 -33.35 9.62
N LYS A 273 -8.88 -34.37 8.74
CA LYS A 273 -7.77 -35.06 8.05
C LYS A 273 -6.59 -34.23 7.50
N ALA A 274 -5.39 -34.76 7.74
CA ALA A 274 -4.14 -34.39 7.08
C ALA A 274 -3.75 -35.41 5.99
N VAL A 275 -3.28 -34.91 4.84
CA VAL A 275 -2.46 -35.65 3.88
C VAL A 275 -1.00 -35.52 4.33
N ARG A 276 -0.31 -36.65 4.52
CA ARG A 276 1.09 -36.74 4.95
C ARG A 276 2.04 -36.49 3.78
N CYS A 277 2.95 -35.52 3.93
CA CYS A 277 4.26 -35.53 3.28
C CYS A 277 5.21 -36.47 4.05
N ARG A 278 5.91 -37.36 3.32
CA ARG A 278 7.09 -38.10 3.79
C ARG A 278 8.33 -37.27 3.47
N PHE A 279 9.23 -37.09 4.43
CA PHE A 279 10.66 -37.43 4.35
C PHE A 279 11.39 -36.84 5.57
N CYS A 280 11.96 -37.72 6.40
CA CYS A 280 13.20 -37.54 7.16
C CYS A 280 13.41 -38.79 8.02
N SER A 281 14.35 -39.66 7.64
CA SER A 281 14.95 -40.66 8.52
C SER A 281 16.28 -41.10 7.94
N ALA A 282 17.35 -40.55 8.49
CA ALA A 282 18.67 -41.17 8.53
C ALA A 282 19.40 -40.63 9.76
N ALA A 283 19.36 -41.39 10.85
CA ALA A 283 20.27 -41.24 11.97
C ALA A 283 20.79 -42.65 12.32
N ALA A 284 22.12 -42.79 12.33
CA ALA A 284 22.85 -44.01 12.61
C ALA A 284 22.76 -44.41 14.10
N PRO A 285 22.94 -45.70 14.44
CA PRO A 285 22.82 -46.19 15.82
C PRO A 285 24.12 -46.05 16.61
N TRP A 286 24.01 -45.58 17.85
CA TRP A 286 25.00 -45.79 18.90
C TRP A 286 24.70 -47.14 19.58
N ALA A 287 25.67 -48.07 19.49
CA ALA A 287 25.72 -49.26 20.30
C ALA A 287 26.40 -48.94 21.64
N SER A 288 25.76 -49.35 22.73
CA SER A 288 26.34 -49.44 24.06
C SER A 288 26.70 -50.90 24.32
N SER A 289 27.90 -51.17 24.83
CA SER A 289 28.16 -52.40 25.59
C SER A 289 29.08 -52.10 26.76
N THR A 290 28.55 -52.36 27.94
CA THR A 290 29.25 -52.53 29.22
C THR A 290 30.11 -53.79 29.25
N ARG A 291 31.41 -53.67 29.50
CA ARG A 291 32.16 -54.21 30.66
C ARG A 291 33.64 -53.87 30.51
#